data_AF-I4YKK8-F1
#
_entry.id   AF-I4YKK8-F1
#
_cell.length_a   1.000
_cell.length_b   1.000
_cell.length_c   1.000
_cell.angle_alpha   90.00
_cell.angle_beta   90.00
_cell.angle_gamma   90.00
#
_symmetry.space_group_name_H-M   'P 1'
#
loop_
_entity.id
_entity.type
_entity.pdbx_description
1 polymer ?
#
loop_
_entity_poly.entity_id
_entity_poly.type
_entity_poly.pdbx_seq_one_letter_code
_entity_poly.pdbx_strand_id
1 'polypeptide(L)'
;MLWAKKAIDPAEWEPTQDRFEELFVKLGSPKQMMLAAACDRQSGQSILLMSLPNMAYLALFPGFESVAEDALPPEAALLVGHSDELLKRFRYPARRIVP
;
A
#
# COMPACT_ATOMS: atom_id res chain seq x y z
N MET A 1 -3.66 -0.06 13.38
CA MET A 1 -3.63 -0.80 12.11
C MET A 1 -2.17 -1.02 11.74
N LEU A 2 -1.82 -2.13 11.11
CA LEU A 2 -0.43 -2.34 10.72
C LEU A 2 -0.23 -1.84 9.30
N TRP A 3 0.78 -1.00 9.13
CA TRP A 3 1.22 -0.57 7.82
C TRP A 3 2.57 -1.20 7.50
N ALA A 4 2.75 -1.48 6.23
CA ALA A 4 3.97 -2.01 5.68
C ALA A 4 4.35 -1.18 4.47
N LYS A 5 5.63 -0.89 4.31
CA LYS A 5 6.15 -0.25 3.11
C LYS A 5 7.19 -1.14 2.45
N LYS A 6 7.21 -1.12 1.13
CA LYS A 6 8.25 -1.76 0.32
C LYS A 6 8.57 -0.86 -0.86
N ALA A 7 9.85 -0.58 -1.08
CA ALA A 7 10.28 -0.05 -2.36
C ALA A 7 10.05 -1.14 -3.40
N ILE A 8 9.18 -0.88 -4.39
CA ILE A 8 8.86 -1.86 -5.41
C ILE A 8 9.35 -1.39 -6.77
N ASP A 9 9.95 -2.32 -7.50
CA ASP A 9 10.26 -2.10 -8.89
C ASP A 9 8.97 -2.09 -9.73
N PRO A 10 8.87 -1.26 -10.78
CA PRO A 10 7.70 -1.22 -11.63
C PRO A 10 7.37 -2.59 -12.25
N ALA A 11 8.37 -3.46 -12.45
CA ALA A 11 8.18 -4.84 -12.93
C ALA A 11 7.52 -5.77 -11.90
N GLU A 12 7.70 -5.51 -10.60
CA GLU A 12 7.08 -6.30 -9.52
C GLU A 12 5.72 -5.75 -9.08
N TRP A 13 5.35 -4.56 -9.57
CA TRP A 13 4.13 -3.88 -9.20
C TRP A 13 2.88 -4.70 -9.52
N GLU A 14 2.68 -5.03 -10.80
CA GLU A 14 1.52 -5.78 -11.28
C GLU A 14 1.31 -7.10 -10.53
N PRO A 15 2.33 -7.99 -10.40
CA PRO A 15 2.14 -9.26 -9.69
C PRO A 15 1.91 -9.07 -8.19
N THR A 16 2.43 -8.00 -7.58
CA THR A 16 2.17 -7.70 -6.16
C THR A 16 0.74 -7.21 -5.95
N GLN A 17 0.26 -6.35 -6.86
CA GLN A 17 -1.12 -5.85 -6.83
C GLN A 17 -2.12 -6.99 -7.06
N ASP A 18 -1.91 -7.83 -8.06
CA ASP A 18 -2.76 -8.99 -8.38
C ASP A 18 -2.87 -9.94 -7.17
N ARG A 19 -1.72 -10.30 -6.57
CA ARG A 19 -1.67 -11.17 -5.39
C ARG A 19 -2.34 -10.55 -4.15
N PHE A 20 -2.24 -9.24 -4.00
CA PHE A 20 -2.94 -8.53 -2.93
C PHE A 20 -4.45 -8.50 -3.19
N GLU A 21 -4.88 -8.26 -4.42
CA GLU A 21 -6.28 -8.26 -4.82
C GLU A 21 -6.91 -9.64 -4.61
N GLU A 22 -6.26 -10.72 -5.02
CA GLU A 22 -6.70 -12.08 -4.74
C GLU A 22 -6.88 -12.32 -3.24
N LEU A 23 -5.91 -11.90 -2.42
CA LEU A 23 -5.98 -12.03 -0.96
C LEU A 23 -7.14 -11.21 -0.39
N PHE A 24 -7.32 -9.99 -0.89
CA PHE A 24 -8.39 -9.08 -0.48
C PHE A 24 -9.77 -9.65 -0.80
N VAL A 25 -9.96 -10.20 -2.00
CA VAL A 25 -11.19 -10.87 -2.43
C VAL A 25 -11.42 -12.13 -1.59
N LYS A 26 -10.38 -12.95 -1.39
CA LYS A 26 -10.46 -14.19 -0.61
C LYS A 26 -10.82 -13.95 0.86
N LEU A 27 -10.40 -12.83 1.44
CA LEU A 27 -10.72 -12.44 2.81
C LEU A 27 -12.05 -11.68 2.93
N GLY A 28 -12.77 -11.44 1.83
CA GLY A 28 -14.05 -10.73 1.85
C GLY A 28 -13.92 -9.22 2.05
N SER A 29 -12.84 -8.63 1.51
CA SER A 29 -12.62 -7.18 1.47
C SER A 29 -12.59 -6.49 2.84
N PRO A 30 -11.78 -6.96 3.80
CA PRO A 30 -11.73 -6.39 5.13
C PRO A 30 -11.30 -4.91 5.07
N LYS A 31 -12.00 -4.06 5.83
CA LYS A 31 -11.76 -2.59 5.85
C LYS A 31 -10.33 -2.20 6.22
N GLN A 32 -9.65 -3.08 6.95
CA GLN A 32 -8.28 -2.90 7.43
C GLN A 32 -7.20 -3.33 6.42
N MET A 33 -7.60 -3.81 5.22
CA MET A 33 -6.67 -4.17 4.15
C MET A 33 -6.74 -3.16 3.03
N MET A 34 -5.59 -2.55 2.74
CA MET A 34 -5.49 -1.54 1.69
C MET A 34 -4.10 -1.60 1.07
N LEU A 35 -4.04 -1.42 -0.24
CA LEU A 35 -2.82 -1.23 -0.99
C LEU A 35 -2.84 0.17 -1.57
N ALA A 36 -1.79 0.93 -1.31
CA ALA A 36 -1.57 2.24 -1.84
C ALA A 36 -0.16 2.34 -2.36
N ALA A 37 0.05 3.18 -3.35
CA ALA A 37 1.35 3.50 -3.87
C ALA A 37 1.74 4.91 -3.49
N ALA A 38 2.97 5.10 -3.10
CA ALA A 38 3.56 6.39 -2.88
C ALA A 38 4.85 6.51 -3.69
N CYS A 39 5.33 7.73 -3.86
CA CYS A 39 6.66 7.97 -4.40
C CYS A 39 7.53 8.49 -3.27
N ASP A 40 8.69 7.87 -3.07
CA ASP A 40 9.67 8.39 -2.15
C ASP A 40 10.25 9.68 -2.71
N ARG A 41 10.04 10.83 -2.05
CA ARG A 41 10.57 12.10 -2.55
C ARG A 41 12.10 12.19 -2.48
N GLN A 42 12.78 11.39 -1.64
CA GLN A 42 14.24 11.42 -1.53
C GLN A 42 14.91 10.56 -2.62
N SER A 43 14.35 9.40 -2.93
CA SER A 43 14.94 8.44 -3.86
C SER A 43 14.30 8.49 -5.26
N GLY A 44 13.10 9.07 -5.39
CA GLY A 44 12.29 9.01 -6.62
C GLY A 44 11.75 7.61 -6.92
N GLN A 45 11.88 6.68 -5.97
CA GLN A 45 11.44 5.29 -6.12
C GLN A 45 9.96 5.15 -5.80
N SER A 46 9.30 4.26 -6.53
CA SER A 46 7.94 3.82 -6.22
C SER A 46 7.95 2.96 -4.97
N ILE A 47 7.11 3.33 -4.00
CA ILE A 47 6.89 2.59 -2.76
C ILE A 47 5.47 2.06 -2.79
N LEU A 48 5.29 0.77 -2.49
CA LEU A 48 4.00 0.23 -2.12
C LEU A 48 3.83 0.27 -0.61
N LEU A 49 2.70 0.82 -0.21
CA LEU A 49 2.18 0.87 1.14
C LEU A 49 1.03 -0.13 1.23
N MET A 50 1.10 -1.00 2.22
CA MET A 50 0.10 -2.01 2.46
C MET A 50 -0.38 -1.89 3.90
N SER A 51 -1.68 -1.73 4.11
CA SER A 51 -2.29 -1.94 5.43
C SER A 51 -2.81 -3.35 5.53
N LEU A 52 -2.58 -3.96 6.69
CA LEU A 52 -3.02 -5.31 7.00
C LEU A 52 -3.59 -5.35 8.42
N PRO A 53 -4.62 -6.18 8.66
CA PRO A 53 -5.18 -6.40 9.99
C PRO A 53 -4.24 -7.20 10.90
N ASN A 54 -3.30 -7.96 10.33
CA ASN A 54 -2.43 -8.86 11.09
C ASN A 54 -1.03 -9.00 10.44
N MET A 55 0.03 -9.04 11.25
CA MET A 55 1.41 -9.34 10.82
C MET A 55 1.53 -10.68 10.10
N ALA A 56 0.66 -11.64 10.40
CA ALA A 56 0.66 -12.94 9.72
C ALA A 56 0.51 -12.82 8.19
N TYR A 57 -0.23 -11.81 7.70
CA TYR A 57 -0.37 -11.56 6.27
C TYR A 57 0.85 -10.85 5.69
N LEU A 58 1.57 -10.06 6.50
CA LEU A 58 2.79 -9.38 6.06
C LEU A 58 3.89 -10.40 5.74
N ALA A 59 3.92 -11.53 6.46
CA ALA A 59 4.82 -12.64 6.16
C ALA A 59 4.59 -13.26 4.75
N LEU A 60 3.43 -13.03 4.11
CA LEU A 60 3.16 -13.46 2.74
C LEU A 60 3.82 -12.55 1.69
N PHE A 61 4.24 -11.35 2.09
CA PHE A 61 4.82 -10.34 1.22
C PHE A 61 6.28 -10.07 1.61
N PRO A 62 7.23 -10.86 1.07
CA PRO A 62 8.65 -10.68 1.37
C PRO A 62 9.15 -9.31 0.88
N GLY A 63 9.94 -8.65 1.72
CA GLY A 63 10.50 -7.32 1.47
C GLY A 63 9.62 -6.15 1.91
N PHE A 64 8.44 -6.42 2.49
CA PHE A 64 7.67 -5.37 3.16
C PHE A 64 8.19 -5.17 4.59
N GLU A 65 8.56 -3.94 4.90
CA GLU A 65 8.95 -3.53 6.25
C GLU A 65 7.74 -2.94 6.95
N SER A 66 7.43 -3.45 8.15
CA SER A 66 6.39 -2.86 8.98
C SER A 66 6.81 -1.45 9.40
N VAL A 67 5.95 -0.47 9.14
CA VAL A 67 6.19 0.92 9.51
C VAL A 67 5.08 1.45 10.40
N ALA A 68 5.48 2.36 11.28
CA ALA A 68 4.54 3.16 12.03
C ALA A 68 3.76 4.08 11.09
N GLU A 69 2.53 4.40 11.47
CA GLU A 69 1.66 5.29 10.70
C GLU A 69 2.29 6.66 10.48
N ASP A 70 3.10 7.12 11.45
CA ASP A 70 3.82 8.39 11.43
C ASP A 70 4.96 8.44 10.39
N ALA A 71 5.46 7.27 9.96
CA ALA A 71 6.52 7.14 8.96
C ALA A 71 5.97 7.00 7.53
N LEU A 72 4.65 7.10 7.35
CA LEU A 72 4.02 7.04 6.04
C LEU A 72 4.18 8.38 5.31
N PRO A 73 4.41 8.36 3.99
CA PRO A 73 4.49 9.58 3.22
C PRO A 73 3.13 10.31 3.22
N PRO A 74 3.11 11.65 3.16
CA PRO A 74 1.87 12.43 3.20
C PRO A 74 1.00 12.27 1.95
N GLU A 75 1.55 11.73 0.87
CA GLU A 75 0.91 11.55 -0.43
C GLU A 75 0.99 10.07 -0.85
N ALA A 76 -0.17 9.44 -1.07
CA ALA A 76 -0.29 8.09 -1.61
C ALA A 76 -1.52 7.98 -2.53
N ALA A 77 -1.38 7.20 -3.60
CA ALA A 77 -2.44 6.80 -4.52
C ALA A 77 -2.99 5.44 -4.08
N LEU A 78 -4.28 5.36 -3.76
CA LEU A 78 -4.91 4.08 -3.48
C LEU A 78 -4.95 3.21 -4.74
N LEU A 79 -4.55 1.95 -4.60
CA LEU A 79 -4.68 0.93 -5.64
C LEU A 79 -5.86 0.00 -5.34
N VAL A 80 -5.85 -0.62 -4.16
CA VAL A 80 -6.85 -1.63 -3.76
C VAL A 80 -7.28 -1.38 -2.33
N GLY A 81 -8.58 -1.46 -2.04
CA GLY A 81 -9.12 -1.31 -0.68
C GLY A 81 -10.11 -0.18 -0.54
N HIS A 82 -10.26 0.34 0.68
CA HIS A 82 -11.34 1.28 1.01
C HIS A 82 -10.85 2.72 1.02
N SER A 83 -11.19 3.51 -0.01
CA SER A 83 -10.79 4.92 -0.13
C SER A 83 -11.13 5.78 1.08
N ASP A 84 -12.20 5.46 1.82
CA ASP A 84 -12.64 6.20 3.01
C ASP A 84 -11.59 6.23 4.13
N GLU A 85 -10.91 5.09 4.35
CA GLU A 85 -9.83 4.98 5.35
C GLU A 85 -8.52 5.61 4.87
N LEU A 86 -8.28 5.60 3.55
CA LEU A 86 -7.11 6.24 2.96
C LEU A 86 -7.24 7.75 3.02
N LEU A 87 -8.41 8.29 2.65
CA LEU A 87 -8.70 9.72 2.63
C LEU A 87 -8.73 10.35 4.03
N LYS A 88 -9.01 9.55 5.07
CA LYS A 88 -8.86 9.98 6.46
C LYS A 88 -7.40 10.16 6.88
N ARG A 89 -6.46 9.49 6.22
CA ARG A 89 -5.04 9.42 6.62
C ARG A 89 -4.09 10.15 5.68
N PHE A 90 -4.34 10.11 4.37
CA PHE A 90 -3.48 10.68 3.33
C PHE A 90 -4.18 11.87 2.68
N ARG A 91 -3.43 12.95 2.43
CA ARG A 91 -3.94 14.09 1.65
C ARG A 91 -4.04 13.68 0.19
N TYR A 92 -5.26 13.43 -0.26
CA TYR A 92 -5.57 13.27 -1.68
C TYR A 92 -5.83 14.64 -2.32
N PRO A 93 -5.41 14.90 -3.57
CA PRO A 93 -4.84 13.95 -4.53
C PRO A 93 -3.31 13.82 -4.43
N ALA A 94 -2.82 12.58 -4.42
CA ALA A 94 -1.49 12.30 -4.96
C ALA A 94 -1.51 12.74 -6.42
N ARG A 95 -0.67 13.71 -6.80
CA ARG A 95 -0.63 14.24 -8.17
C ARG A 95 -0.66 13.10 -9.17
N ARG A 96 -1.61 13.18 -10.12
CA ARG A 96 -1.74 12.34 -11.32
C ARG A 96 -0.35 11.89 -11.81
N ILE A 97 -0.04 10.62 -11.63
CA ILE A 97 1.01 9.95 -12.39
C ILE A 97 0.29 9.49 -13.67
N VAL A 98 0.44 10.26 -14.74
CA VAL A 98 0.16 9.79 -16.09
C VAL A 98 1.32 8.89 -16.51
N PRO A 99 1.06 7.73 -17.14
CA PRO A 99 2.10 6.81 -17.62
C PRO A 99 2.99 7.46 -18.69
#